data_AF-A0A9D8QF47-F1
#
_entry.id   AF-A0A9D8QF47-F1
#
_cell.length_a   1.000
_cell.length_b   1.000
_cell.length_c   1.000
_cell.angle_alpha   90.00
_cell.angle_beta   90.00
_cell.angle_gamma   90.00
#
_symmetry.space_group_name_H-M   'P 1'
#
loop_
_entity.id
_entity.type
_entity.pdbx_description
1 polymer ?
#
loop_
_entity_poly.entity_id
_entity_poly.type
_entity_poly.pdbx_seq_one_letter_code
_entity_poly.pdbx_strand_id
1 'polypeptide(L)'
;MIHALLLAEALIASCALAFETAAARLVAPYAGMSTDSWTAIIAGFLLSWALGNQVGGRCSAGGAQRSLCRAAAAVAGAAAMVAATPLLLPVLDSWLVASDPVARWRLALFAALPTLGPGFLFGIAPPLVMLAIIRHSGGHGAFVGIANAAGAVGSAAGAVAVLWLGLDWLGTRGTCLAIAALGLVTAALLMATAFRADTRHPA
;
A
#
# COMPACT_ATOMS: atom_id res chain seq x y z
N MET A 1 -15.02 16.88 -5.45
CA MET A 1 -14.47 16.16 -4.28
C MET A 1 -14.48 14.66 -4.54
N ILE A 2 -15.58 14.09 -5.05
CA ILE A 2 -15.66 12.66 -5.41
C ILE A 2 -14.53 12.17 -6.32
N HIS A 3 -14.21 12.88 -7.41
CA HIS A 3 -13.13 12.48 -8.33
C HIS A 3 -11.76 12.42 -7.64
N ALA A 4 -11.49 13.30 -6.67
CA ALA A 4 -10.24 13.29 -5.93
C ALA A 4 -10.16 12.08 -4.98
N LEU A 5 -11.27 11.65 -4.39
CA LEU A 5 -11.34 10.44 -3.57
C LEU A 5 -11.15 9.18 -4.42
N LEU A 6 -11.79 9.13 -5.60
CA LEU A 6 -11.63 8.03 -6.56
C LEU A 6 -10.19 7.93 -7.08
N LEU A 7 -9.56 9.09 -7.37
CA LEU A 7 -8.15 9.13 -7.74
C LEU A 7 -7.25 8.67 -6.59
N ALA A 8 -7.51 9.11 -5.36
CA ALA A 8 -6.75 8.68 -4.19
C ALA A 8 -6.85 7.16 -3.99
N GLU A 9 -8.04 6.58 -4.14
CA GLU A 9 -8.24 5.13 -4.05
C GLU A 9 -7.41 4.38 -5.11
N ALA A 10 -7.44 4.84 -6.36
CA ALA A 10 -6.64 4.26 -7.44
C ALA A 10 -5.13 4.37 -7.16
N LEU A 11 -4.67 5.51 -6.65
CA LEU A 11 -3.25 5.74 -6.34
C LEU A 11 -2.77 4.91 -5.15
N ILE A 12 -3.59 4.78 -4.09
CA ILE A 12 -3.29 3.88 -2.95
C ILE A 12 -3.12 2.46 -3.47
N ALA A 13 -4.09 1.97 -4.25
CA ALA A 13 -4.08 0.62 -4.80
C ALA A 13 -2.90 0.39 -5.78
N SER A 14 -2.54 1.42 -6.55
CA SER A 14 -1.36 1.42 -7.42
C SER A 14 -0.06 1.30 -6.62
N CYS A 15 0.14 2.14 -5.60
CA CYS A 15 1.35 2.10 -4.76
C CYS A 15 1.50 0.76 -4.02
N ALA A 16 0.40 0.25 -3.51
CA ALA A 16 0.31 -1.03 -2.84
C ALA A 16 0.80 -2.19 -3.71
N LEU A 17 0.19 -2.36 -4.88
CA LEU A 17 0.51 -3.47 -5.78
C LEU A 17 1.85 -3.28 -6.49
N ALA A 18 2.24 -2.03 -6.76
CA ALA A 18 3.60 -1.72 -7.21
C ALA A 18 4.62 -2.21 -6.18
N PHE A 19 4.42 -1.92 -4.90
CA PHE A 19 5.34 -2.37 -3.86
C PHE A 19 5.37 -3.89 -3.70
N GLU A 20 4.21 -4.56 -3.68
CA GLU A 20 4.13 -6.02 -3.63
C GLU A 20 4.94 -6.65 -4.78
N THR A 21 4.78 -6.12 -6.00
CA THR A 21 5.51 -6.58 -7.18
C THR A 21 7.02 -6.30 -7.08
N ALA A 22 7.40 -5.12 -6.58
CA ALA A 22 8.80 -4.75 -6.37
C ALA A 22 9.48 -5.57 -5.27
N ALA A 23 8.73 -6.02 -4.26
CA ALA A 23 9.24 -6.81 -3.15
C ALA A 23 9.86 -8.13 -3.61
N ALA A 24 9.33 -8.76 -4.65
CA ALA A 24 9.93 -9.95 -5.25
C ALA A 24 11.37 -9.69 -5.72
N ARG A 25 11.63 -8.53 -6.32
CA ARG A 25 12.97 -8.14 -6.78
C ARG A 25 13.89 -7.68 -5.65
N LEU A 26 13.33 -7.13 -4.58
CA LEU A 26 14.09 -6.81 -3.37
C LEU A 26 14.61 -8.07 -2.67
N VAL A 27 13.79 -9.13 -2.63
CA VAL A 27 14.08 -10.39 -1.95
C VAL A 27 14.99 -11.30 -2.80
N ALA A 28 14.91 -11.20 -4.13
CA ALA A 28 15.63 -12.05 -5.08
C ALA A 28 17.14 -12.24 -4.82
N PRO A 29 17.93 -11.21 -4.46
CA PRO A 29 19.36 -11.39 -4.21
C PRO A 29 19.69 -12.25 -3.00
N TYR A 30 18.76 -12.40 -2.05
CA TYR A 30 18.97 -13.08 -0.78
C TYR A 30 18.35 -14.49 -0.76
N ALA A 31 17.08 -14.59 -1.15
CA ALA A 31 16.32 -15.84 -1.09
C ALA A 31 16.13 -16.51 -2.46
N GLY A 32 16.64 -15.89 -3.53
CA GLY A 32 16.34 -16.30 -4.90
C GLY A 32 14.89 -16.03 -5.30
N MET A 33 14.58 -16.39 -6.56
CA MET A 33 13.23 -16.31 -7.12
C MET A 33 12.69 -17.72 -7.29
N SER A 34 11.83 -18.14 -6.36
CA SER A 34 11.14 -19.43 -6.41
C SER A 34 9.64 -19.22 -6.30
N THR A 35 8.87 -20.27 -6.62
CA THR A 35 7.42 -20.28 -6.36
C THR A 35 7.11 -20.08 -4.88
N ASP A 36 7.97 -20.59 -3.99
CA ASP A 36 7.82 -20.46 -2.54
C ASP A 36 8.00 -18.99 -2.08
N SER A 37 9.04 -18.30 -2.57
CA SER A 37 9.30 -16.90 -2.19
C SER A 37 8.23 -15.96 -2.73
N TRP A 38 7.78 -16.17 -3.97
CA TRP A 38 6.64 -15.42 -4.54
C TRP A 38 5.34 -15.64 -3.76
N THR A 39 5.02 -16.90 -3.45
CA THR A 39 3.80 -17.23 -2.70
C THR A 39 3.82 -16.60 -1.31
N ALA A 40 4.98 -16.60 -0.65
CA ALA A 40 5.14 -16.01 0.67
C ALA A 40 4.98 -14.47 0.66
N ILE A 41 5.50 -13.79 -0.37
CA ILE A 41 5.34 -12.34 -0.56
C ILE A 41 3.85 -11.99 -0.69
N ILE A 42 3.16 -12.66 -1.61
CA ILE A 42 1.73 -12.43 -1.87
C ILE A 42 0.91 -12.73 -0.61
N ALA A 43 1.12 -13.90 0.00
CA ALA A 43 0.38 -14.29 1.20
C ALA A 43 0.62 -13.31 2.36
N GLY A 44 1.88 -12.92 2.61
CA GLY A 44 2.23 -11.95 3.65
C GLY A 44 1.59 -10.59 3.40
N PHE A 45 1.65 -10.11 2.15
CA PHE A 45 1.09 -8.82 1.77
C PHE A 45 -0.44 -8.82 1.90
N LEU A 46 -1.12 -9.84 1.40
CA LEU A 46 -2.58 -9.95 1.49
C LEU A 46 -3.06 -10.11 2.93
N LEU A 47 -2.36 -10.88 3.76
CA LEU A 47 -2.69 -11.03 5.18
C LEU A 47 -2.56 -9.70 5.92
N SER A 48 -1.45 -8.98 5.72
CA SER A 48 -1.26 -7.68 6.35
C SER A 48 -2.25 -6.64 5.83
N TRP A 49 -2.51 -6.63 4.52
CA TRP A 49 -3.53 -5.80 3.88
C TRP A 49 -4.93 -6.04 4.46
N ALA A 50 -5.32 -7.31 4.64
CA ALA A 50 -6.61 -7.68 5.23
C ALA A 50 -6.72 -7.19 6.68
N LEU A 51 -5.66 -7.35 7.48
CA LEU A 51 -5.60 -6.82 8.84
C LEU A 51 -5.69 -5.29 8.86
N GLY A 52 -4.99 -4.63 7.93
CA GLY A 52 -5.06 -3.18 7.72
C GLY A 52 -6.50 -2.73 7.44
N ASN A 53 -7.21 -3.40 6.53
CA ASN A 53 -8.61 -3.09 6.21
C ASN A 53 -9.53 -3.25 7.41
N GLN A 54 -9.34 -4.30 8.19
CA GLN A 54 -10.11 -4.51 9.41
C GLN A 54 -9.88 -3.36 10.43
N VAL A 55 -8.63 -2.95 10.61
CA VAL A 55 -8.27 -1.85 11.51
C VAL A 55 -8.80 -0.51 10.97
N GLY A 56 -8.62 -0.22 9.68
CA GLY A 56 -9.15 0.97 9.04
C GLY A 56 -10.67 1.07 9.14
N GLY A 57 -11.38 -0.05 9.00
CA GLY A 57 -12.83 -0.14 9.23
C GLY A 57 -13.23 0.20 10.66
N ARG A 58 -12.49 -0.28 11.68
CA ARG A 58 -12.73 0.10 13.09
C ARG A 58 -12.37 1.57 13.35
N CYS A 59 -11.33 2.08 12.71
CA CYS A 59 -10.89 3.47 12.79
C CYS A 59 -11.75 4.44 11.98
N SER A 60 -12.81 3.95 11.32
CA SER A 60 -13.73 4.78 10.53
C SER A 60 -14.70 5.60 11.39
N ALA A 61 -14.73 5.35 12.70
CA ALA A 61 -15.50 6.14 13.66
C ALA A 61 -14.98 7.60 13.71
N GLY A 62 -15.87 8.54 13.41
CA GLY A 62 -15.61 9.98 13.44
C GLY A 62 -16.17 10.74 12.21
N GLY A 63 -15.75 12.00 12.07
CA GLY A 63 -16.03 12.85 10.92
C GLY A 63 -15.24 12.46 9.67
N ALA A 64 -15.68 12.92 8.50
CA ALA A 64 -15.03 12.64 7.22
C ALA A 64 -13.57 13.15 7.18
N GLN A 65 -13.33 14.35 7.73
CA GLN A 65 -11.99 14.93 7.84
C GLN A 65 -11.04 14.03 8.64
N ARG A 66 -11.43 13.59 9.86
CA ARG A 66 -10.59 12.71 10.70
C ARG A 66 -10.27 11.39 10.01
N SER A 67 -11.24 10.83 9.28
CA SER A 67 -11.05 9.59 8.51
C SER A 67 -10.01 9.79 7.39
N LEU A 68 -10.10 10.90 6.65
CA LEU A 68 -9.15 11.23 5.58
C LEU A 68 -7.76 11.58 6.12
N CYS A 69 -7.65 12.25 7.26
CA CYS A 69 -6.36 12.50 7.91
C CYS A 69 -5.71 11.19 8.37
N ARG A 70 -6.48 10.25 8.93
CA ARG A 70 -5.99 8.91 9.29
C ARG A 70 -5.53 8.13 8.06
N ALA A 71 -6.29 8.19 6.96
CA ALA A 71 -5.89 7.58 5.68
C ALA A 71 -4.59 8.20 5.16
N ALA A 72 -4.46 9.53 5.17
CA ALA A 72 -3.24 10.23 4.77
C ALA A 72 -2.03 9.81 5.62
N ALA A 73 -2.20 9.74 6.95
CA ALA A 73 -1.14 9.30 7.86
C ALA A 73 -0.74 7.84 7.61
N ALA A 74 -1.70 6.95 7.36
CA ALA A 74 -1.43 5.55 7.05
C ALA A 74 -0.66 5.41 5.73
N VAL A 75 -1.09 6.11 4.67
CA VAL A 75 -0.39 6.11 3.37
C VAL A 75 1.01 6.71 3.48
N ALA A 76 1.20 7.80 4.24
CA ALA A 76 2.52 8.39 4.47
C ALA A 76 3.43 7.43 5.26
N GLY A 77 2.90 6.76 6.28
CA GLY A 77 3.62 5.72 7.01
C GLY A 77 4.01 4.55 6.11
N ALA A 78 3.09 4.10 5.25
CA ALA A 78 3.37 3.04 4.28
C ALA A 78 4.50 3.47 3.33
N ALA A 79 4.44 4.69 2.78
CA ALA A 79 5.49 5.24 1.93
C ALA A 79 6.87 5.28 2.63
N ALA A 80 6.91 5.70 3.89
CA ALA A 80 8.14 5.68 4.68
C ALA A 80 8.68 4.25 4.87
N MET A 81 7.82 3.29 5.17
CA MET A 81 8.23 1.88 5.30
C MET A 81 8.71 1.29 3.96
N VAL A 82 8.06 1.63 2.84
CA VAL A 82 8.49 1.23 1.49
C VAL A 82 9.90 1.76 1.21
N ALA A 83 10.16 3.05 1.51
CA ALA A 83 11.48 3.64 1.34
C ALA A 83 12.54 3.01 2.27
N ALA A 84 12.15 2.60 3.48
CA ALA A 84 13.04 1.94 4.44
C ALA A 84 13.29 0.46 4.14
N THR A 85 12.41 -0.21 3.39
CA THR A 85 12.48 -1.66 3.13
C THR A 85 13.83 -2.12 2.59
N PRO A 86 14.45 -1.46 1.58
CA PRO A 86 15.77 -1.85 1.08
C PRO A 86 16.89 -1.79 2.13
N LEU A 87 16.74 -0.95 3.17
CA LEU A 87 17.70 -0.81 4.26
C LEU A 87 17.52 -1.89 5.33
N LEU A 88 16.32 -2.46 5.45
CA LEU A 88 15.99 -3.50 6.43
C LEU A 88 16.41 -4.89 5.97
N LEU A 89 16.49 -5.13 4.66
CA LEU A 89 16.78 -6.46 4.10
C LEU A 89 18.13 -7.04 4.52
N PRO A 90 19.26 -6.30 4.55
CA PRO A 90 20.53 -6.86 5.02
C PRO A 90 20.47 -7.33 6.49
N VAL A 91 19.70 -6.62 7.31
CA VAL A 91 19.48 -7.02 8.70
C VAL A 91 18.63 -8.29 8.73
N LEU A 92 17.51 -8.34 8.02
CA LEU A 92 16.68 -9.56 7.99
C LEU A 92 17.46 -10.77 7.44
N ASP A 93 18.34 -10.55 6.47
CA ASP A 93 19.18 -11.59 5.86
C ASP A 93 20.11 -12.21 6.89
N SER A 94 20.81 -11.40 7.69
CA SER A 94 21.74 -11.90 8.70
C SER A 94 21.05 -12.73 9.79
N TRP A 95 19.78 -12.44 10.09
CA TRP A 95 19.00 -13.15 11.09
C TRP A 95 18.32 -14.42 10.53
N LEU A 96 17.85 -14.38 9.28
CA LEU A 96 16.98 -15.41 8.72
C LEU A 96 17.64 -16.28 7.66
N VAL A 97 18.44 -15.72 6.76
CA VAL A 97 18.92 -16.47 5.59
C VAL A 97 20.36 -16.91 5.79
N ALA A 98 21.24 -16.01 6.23
CA ALA A 98 22.67 -16.29 6.41
C ALA A 98 22.96 -17.43 7.40
N SER A 99 22.03 -17.70 8.32
CA SER A 99 22.20 -18.69 9.37
C SER A 99 21.76 -20.11 8.97
N ASP A 100 20.87 -20.26 7.97
CA ASP A 100 20.55 -21.54 7.32
C ASP A 100 19.85 -21.27 5.98
N PRO A 101 20.60 -21.20 4.87
CA PRO A 101 20.07 -20.80 3.56
C PRO A 101 19.21 -21.88 2.88
N VAL A 102 19.13 -23.09 3.44
CA VAL A 102 18.37 -24.21 2.84
C VAL A 102 16.99 -24.39 3.51
N ALA A 103 16.78 -23.80 4.69
CA ALA A 103 15.54 -23.88 5.41
C ALA A 103 14.40 -23.10 4.74
N ARG A 104 13.56 -23.79 3.98
CA ARG A 104 12.42 -23.21 3.21
C ARG A 104 11.50 -22.30 4.03
N TRP A 105 11.22 -22.64 5.29
CA TRP A 105 10.36 -21.81 6.14
C TRP A 105 11.01 -20.45 6.47
N ARG A 106 12.34 -20.39 6.55
CA ARG A 106 13.08 -19.14 6.80
C ARG A 106 13.10 -18.26 5.57
N LEU A 107 13.26 -18.85 4.39
CA LEU A 107 13.16 -18.13 3.11
C LEU A 107 11.76 -17.56 2.90
N ALA A 108 10.72 -18.35 3.19
CA ALA A 108 9.34 -17.88 3.15
C ALA A 108 9.11 -16.71 4.14
N LEU A 109 9.60 -16.85 5.37
CA LEU A 109 9.49 -15.79 6.38
C LEU A 109 10.24 -14.52 5.97
N PHE A 110 11.46 -14.66 5.46
CA PHE A 110 12.26 -13.54 4.93
C PHE A 110 11.56 -12.83 3.77
N ALA A 111 10.88 -13.58 2.89
CA ALA A 111 10.15 -13.01 1.77
C ALA A 111 8.87 -12.28 2.21
N ALA A 112 8.17 -12.80 3.22
CA ALA A 112 6.92 -12.21 3.71
C ALA A 112 7.12 -11.02 4.66
N LEU A 113 8.11 -11.05 5.56
CA LEU A 113 8.29 -10.03 6.61
C LEU A 113 8.36 -8.58 6.08
N PRO A 114 9.11 -8.28 5.01
CA PRO A 114 9.20 -6.93 4.45
C PRO A 114 7.86 -6.38 3.96
N THR A 115 6.91 -7.24 3.59
CA THR A 115 5.61 -6.83 3.05
C THR A 115 4.57 -6.54 4.12
N LEU A 116 4.77 -7.03 5.35
CA LEU A 116 3.79 -6.91 6.43
C LEU A 116 3.53 -5.46 6.84
N GLY A 117 4.59 -4.68 7.08
CA GLY A 117 4.46 -3.29 7.51
C GLY A 117 3.78 -2.40 6.46
N PRO A 118 4.34 -2.29 5.24
CA PRO A 118 3.74 -1.53 4.16
C PRO A 118 2.32 -2.00 3.80
N GLY A 119 2.09 -3.32 3.69
CA GLY A 119 0.78 -3.87 3.36
C GLY A 119 -0.28 -3.57 4.41
N PHE A 120 0.06 -3.67 5.69
CA PHE A 120 -0.83 -3.28 6.78
C PHE A 120 -1.21 -1.79 6.72
N LEU A 121 -0.23 -0.90 6.54
CA LEU A 121 -0.47 0.54 6.52
C LEU A 121 -1.25 0.98 5.29
N PHE A 122 -0.93 0.46 4.10
CA PHE A 122 -1.75 0.72 2.92
C PHE A 122 -3.17 0.17 3.08
N GLY A 123 -3.34 -1.00 3.71
CA GLY A 123 -4.66 -1.60 3.96
C GLY A 123 -5.57 -0.77 4.87
N ILE A 124 -5.05 0.13 5.71
CA ILE A 124 -5.87 1.00 6.58
C ILE A 124 -6.64 2.05 5.77
N ALA A 125 -6.09 2.53 4.65
CA ALA A 125 -6.63 3.67 3.93
C ALA A 125 -7.93 3.39 3.12
N PRO A 126 -8.07 2.28 2.36
CA PRO A 126 -9.27 1.99 1.56
C PRO A 126 -10.61 2.11 2.30
N PRO A 127 -10.83 1.52 3.49
CA PRO A 127 -12.13 1.63 4.18
C PRO A 127 -12.42 3.08 4.62
N LEU A 128 -11.40 3.86 4.96
CA LEU A 128 -11.54 5.27 5.35
C LEU A 128 -11.90 6.15 4.15
N VAL A 129 -11.27 5.91 2.99
CA VAL A 129 -11.59 6.61 1.73
C VAL A 129 -12.97 6.21 1.23
N MET A 130 -13.30 4.92 1.24
CA MET A 130 -14.62 4.40 0.87
C MET A 130 -15.73 5.02 1.73
N LEU A 131 -15.55 5.16 3.04
CA LEU A 131 -16.51 5.84 3.90
C LEU A 131 -16.73 7.31 3.47
N ALA A 132 -15.65 8.02 3.12
CA ALA A 132 -15.76 9.40 2.63
C ALA A 132 -16.51 9.48 1.29
N ILE A 133 -16.29 8.51 0.39
CA ILE A 133 -17.00 8.36 -0.89
C ILE A 133 -18.49 8.13 -0.65
N ILE A 134 -18.85 7.19 0.23
CA ILE A 134 -20.25 6.87 0.56
C ILE A 134 -20.97 8.09 1.15
N ARG A 135 -20.32 8.79 2.09
CA ARG A 135 -20.89 10.00 2.71
C ARG A 135 -21.11 11.11 1.69
N HIS A 136 -20.15 11.34 0.79
CA HIS A 136 -20.26 12.40 -0.19
C HIS A 136 -21.22 12.08 -1.35
N SER A 137 -21.38 10.80 -1.67
CA SER A 137 -22.31 10.35 -2.70
C SER A 137 -23.74 10.18 -2.21
N GLY A 138 -24.04 10.43 -0.92
CA GLY A 138 -25.38 10.23 -0.36
C GLY A 138 -25.80 8.75 -0.32
N GLY A 139 -24.86 7.82 -0.21
CA GLY A 139 -25.15 6.38 -0.10
C GLY A 139 -25.47 5.66 -1.41
N HIS A 140 -25.27 6.29 -2.57
CA HIS A 140 -25.51 5.64 -3.86
C HIS A 140 -24.49 4.52 -4.11
N GLY A 141 -24.97 3.27 -4.15
CA GLY A 141 -24.13 2.08 -4.35
C GLY A 141 -23.29 2.08 -5.64
N ALA A 142 -23.69 2.84 -6.67
CA ALA A 142 -22.90 3.01 -7.89
C ALA A 142 -21.49 3.55 -7.61
N PHE A 143 -21.33 4.45 -6.63
CA PHE A 143 -20.02 5.02 -6.30
C PHE A 143 -19.10 4.02 -5.58
N VAL A 144 -19.65 3.03 -4.89
CA VAL A 144 -18.87 1.90 -4.33
C VAL A 144 -18.28 1.07 -5.47
N GLY A 145 -19.08 0.79 -6.51
CA GLY A 145 -18.63 0.10 -7.71
C GLY A 145 -17.54 0.87 -8.46
N ILE A 146 -17.72 2.18 -8.64
CA ILE A 146 -16.72 3.04 -9.30
C ILE A 146 -15.43 3.11 -8.47
N ALA A 147 -15.52 3.18 -7.14
CA ALA A 147 -14.34 3.17 -6.26
C ALA A 147 -13.56 1.86 -6.38
N ASN A 148 -14.25 0.71 -6.32
CA ASN A 148 -13.60 -0.60 -6.52
C ASN A 148 -12.98 -0.73 -7.92
N ALA A 149 -13.65 -0.24 -8.96
CA ALA A 149 -13.11 -0.24 -10.32
C ALA A 149 -11.86 0.65 -10.43
N ALA A 150 -11.89 1.83 -9.83
CA ALA A 150 -10.74 2.73 -9.77
C ALA A 150 -9.55 2.08 -9.03
N GLY A 151 -9.82 1.43 -7.89
CA GLY A 151 -8.83 0.64 -7.15
C GLY A 151 -8.22 -0.48 -8.00
N ALA A 152 -9.05 -1.29 -8.67
CA ALA A 152 -8.58 -2.38 -9.52
C ALA A 152 -7.72 -1.89 -10.71
N VAL A 153 -8.15 -0.82 -11.38
CA VAL A 153 -7.36 -0.19 -12.46
C VAL A 153 -6.04 0.35 -11.93
N GLY A 154 -6.06 1.00 -10.76
CA GLY A 154 -4.87 1.47 -10.07
C GLY A 154 -3.90 0.34 -9.74
N SER A 155 -4.38 -0.74 -9.14
CA SER A 155 -3.62 -1.95 -8.83
C SER A 155 -2.94 -2.55 -10.07
N ALA A 156 -3.69 -2.71 -11.17
CA ALA A 156 -3.15 -3.23 -12.41
C ALA A 156 -2.08 -2.30 -12.99
N ALA A 157 -2.34 -0.99 -13.00
CA ALA A 157 -1.39 0.02 -13.47
C ALA A 157 -0.09 0.01 -12.65
N GLY A 158 -0.19 -0.09 -11.32
CA GLY A 158 0.97 -0.16 -10.43
C GLY A 158 1.83 -1.39 -10.66
N ALA A 159 1.22 -2.57 -10.77
CA ALA A 159 1.94 -3.82 -11.04
C ALA A 159 2.66 -3.78 -12.40
N VAL A 160 1.98 -3.32 -13.45
CA VAL A 160 2.56 -3.20 -14.81
C VAL A 160 3.67 -2.15 -14.84
N ALA A 161 3.48 -1.00 -14.17
CA ALA A 161 4.47 0.07 -14.14
C ALA A 161 5.79 -0.38 -13.50
N VAL A 162 5.75 -1.17 -12.44
CA VAL A 162 6.97 -1.74 -11.84
C VAL A 162 7.66 -2.70 -12.79
N LEU A 163 6.89 -3.54 -13.48
CA LEU A 163 7.41 -4.58 -14.36
C LEU A 163 8.07 -4.01 -15.63
N TRP A 164 7.54 -2.93 -16.20
CA TRP A 164 8.00 -2.38 -17.49
C TRP A 164 8.83 -1.10 -17.38
N LEU A 165 8.65 -0.29 -16.33
CA LEU A 165 9.25 1.05 -16.24
C LEU A 165 10.14 1.19 -15.00
N GLY A 166 9.67 0.70 -13.84
CA GLY A 166 10.37 0.92 -12.58
C GLY A 166 11.75 0.26 -12.55
N LEU A 167 11.79 -1.06 -12.71
CA LEU A 167 12.99 -1.85 -12.43
C LEU A 167 14.11 -1.62 -13.44
N ASP A 168 13.77 -1.50 -14.72
CA ASP A 168 14.76 -1.36 -15.79
C ASP A 168 15.39 0.04 -15.83
N TRP A 169 14.61 1.09 -15.52
CA TRP A 169 15.07 2.48 -15.60
C TRP A 169 15.61 3.03 -14.27
N LEU A 170 14.96 2.69 -13.15
CA LEU A 170 15.27 3.26 -11.83
C LEU A 170 16.01 2.27 -10.92
N GLY A 171 16.12 1.01 -11.32
CA GLY A 171 16.57 -0.07 -10.45
C GLY A 171 15.64 -0.31 -9.27
N THR A 172 16.00 -1.24 -8.39
CA THR A 172 15.13 -1.65 -7.28
C THR A 172 14.94 -0.53 -6.24
N ARG A 173 16.03 0.15 -5.84
CA ARG A 173 15.97 1.25 -4.86
C ARG A 173 15.21 2.46 -5.41
N GLY A 174 15.48 2.85 -6.65
CA GLY A 174 14.78 3.97 -7.28
C GLY A 174 13.28 3.68 -7.46
N THR A 175 12.90 2.44 -7.77
CA THR A 175 11.50 2.01 -7.82
C THR A 175 10.81 2.17 -6.46
N CYS A 176 11.44 1.72 -5.36
CA CYS A 176 10.87 1.91 -4.02
C CYS A 176 10.69 3.40 -3.66
N LEU A 177 11.67 4.24 -4.00
CA LEU A 177 11.58 5.68 -3.77
C LEU A 177 10.50 6.34 -4.62
N ALA A 178 10.31 5.92 -5.87
CA ALA A 178 9.23 6.40 -6.72
C ALA A 178 7.85 6.01 -6.17
N ILE A 179 7.68 4.78 -5.70
CA ILE A 179 6.44 4.33 -5.04
C ILE A 179 6.20 5.14 -3.76
N ALA A 180 7.24 5.35 -2.95
CA ALA A 180 7.14 6.17 -1.74
C ALA A 180 6.77 7.62 -2.06
N ALA A 181 7.37 8.23 -3.08
CA ALA A 181 7.04 9.58 -3.53
C ALA A 181 5.58 9.67 -4.00
N LEU A 182 5.10 8.71 -4.79
CA LEU A 182 3.70 8.65 -5.22
C LEU A 182 2.75 8.47 -4.03
N GLY A 183 3.14 7.65 -3.05
CA GLY A 183 2.42 7.50 -1.78
C GLY A 183 2.33 8.82 -1.01
N LEU A 184 3.42 9.58 -0.89
CA LEU A 184 3.42 10.89 -0.23
C LEU A 184 2.55 11.92 -0.97
N VAL A 185 2.57 11.94 -2.31
CA VAL A 185 1.66 12.77 -3.11
C VAL A 185 0.21 12.39 -2.85
N THR A 186 -0.08 11.09 -2.74
CA THR A 186 -1.43 10.58 -2.43
C THR A 186 -1.86 10.97 -1.00
N ALA A 187 -0.95 10.89 -0.03
CA ALA A 187 -1.21 11.36 1.33
C ALA A 187 -1.49 12.87 1.37
N ALA A 188 -0.73 13.67 0.62
CA ALA A 188 -0.97 15.11 0.50
C ALA A 188 -2.33 15.42 -0.16
N LEU A 189 -2.71 14.65 -1.20
CA LEU A 189 -4.03 14.75 -1.83
C LEU A 189 -5.15 14.46 -0.82
N LEU A 190 -5.03 13.36 -0.06
CA LEU A 190 -5.99 13.01 0.99
C LEU A 190 -6.10 14.11 2.04
N MET A 191 -4.97 14.63 2.51
CA MET A 191 -4.93 15.71 3.49
C MET A 191 -5.60 16.99 2.95
N ALA A 192 -5.32 17.37 1.70
CA ALA A 192 -5.97 18.50 1.04
C ALA A 192 -7.49 18.31 0.90
N THR A 193 -7.95 17.08 0.62
CA THR A 193 -9.39 16.77 0.60
C THR A 193 -10.01 16.79 1.98
N ALA A 194 -9.28 16.41 3.02
CA ALA A 194 -9.73 16.46 4.41
C ALA A 194 -10.04 17.89 4.86
N PHE A 195 -9.13 18.83 4.59
CA PHE A 195 -9.34 20.25 4.92
C PHE A 195 -10.52 20.87 4.16
N ARG A 196 -10.75 20.46 2.91
CA ARG A 196 -11.92 20.92 2.13
C ARG A 196 -13.24 20.38 2.68
N ALA A 197 -13.25 19.20 3.30
CA ALA A 197 -14.45 18.63 3.91
C ALA A 197 -14.89 19.39 5.17
N ASP A 198 -13.94 19.94 5.93
CA ASP A 198 -14.18 20.73 7.14
C ASP A 198 -14.90 22.05 6.83
N THR A 199 -14.48 22.73 5.75
CA THR A 199 -15.04 24.04 5.36
C THR A 199 -16.51 24.04 4.91
N ARG A 200 -17.11 22.87 4.61
CA ARG A 200 -18.48 22.78 4.07
C ARG A 200 -19.54 22.37 5.08
N HIS A 201 -19.14 21.89 6.25
CA HIS A 201 -20.04 21.62 7.38
C HIS A 201 -19.33 21.99 8.67
N PRO A 202 -19.23 23.30 9.01
CA PRO A 202 -19.00 23.67 10.39
C PRO A 202 -20.16 23.08 11.22
N ALA A 203 -19.79 22.38 12.28
CA ALA A 203 -20.73 21.73 13.21
C ALA A 203 -21.85 22.67 13.68
#